data_AF-A0A1Y3W5I3-F1
#
_entry.id   AF-A0A1Y3W5I3-F1
#
_cell.length_a   1.000
_cell.length_b   1.000
_cell.length_c   1.000
_cell.angle_alpha   90.00
_cell.angle_beta   90.00
_cell.angle_gamma   90.00
#
_symmetry.space_group_name_H-M   'P 1'
#
loop_
_entity.id
_entity.type
_entity.pdbx_description
1 polymer ?
#
loop_
_entity_poly.entity_id
_entity_poly.type
_entity_poly.pdbx_seq_one_letter_code
_entity_poly.pdbx_strand_id
1 'polypeptide(L)'
;MKTRVSVQERLKDLRVERGLKLEELAEQTGISKSALGSYENDDYKEINHGSLLKLADFYQVSVDYLLGLTDNREYLDTPLAELHLTDEAVALLKSGRVNNRLLCEIISHEKFAELLADAEIYVDGMAAMRFHDINSSLAAVRAMILEAHPEAAADRYLKILEAGQIAEEDFFCHVTHKTWDAMLHDIRKAHENDSESAPASTPADELIKEVQRAMQSPGDKVQQFTELFCKAFQLKYKRLSEEERTTLKKLFRKSPLIKHSGMNFRRRGWK
;
A
#
# COMPACT_ATOMS: atom_id res chain seq x y z
N MET A 1 4.74 7.64 -3.92
CA MET A 1 4.98 8.08 -2.53
C MET A 1 6.04 9.17 -2.59
N LYS A 2 5.68 10.38 -2.17
CA LYS A 2 6.58 11.54 -2.27
C LYS A 2 7.78 11.35 -1.36
N THR A 3 8.98 11.58 -1.88
CA THR A 3 10.25 11.55 -1.12
C THR A 3 10.40 12.71 -0.14
N ARG A 4 9.54 13.74 -0.22
CA ARG A 4 9.56 14.91 0.67
C ARG A 4 8.15 15.50 0.83
N VAL A 5 7.78 15.89 2.05
CA VAL A 5 6.54 16.64 2.34
C VAL A 5 6.77 18.13 2.08
N SER A 6 5.88 18.76 1.32
CA SER A 6 6.00 20.19 0.97
C SER A 6 5.76 21.10 2.18
N VAL A 7 6.13 22.37 2.08
CA VAL A 7 5.88 23.37 3.13
C VAL A 7 4.37 23.56 3.35
N GLN A 8 3.60 23.55 2.26
CA GLN A 8 2.15 23.70 2.26
C GLN A 8 1.47 22.54 3.01
N GLU A 9 1.88 21.32 2.69
CA GLU A 9 1.42 20.10 3.36
C GLU A 9 1.78 20.14 4.85
N ARG A 10 3.02 20.49 5.19
CA ARG A 10 3.52 20.62 6.57
C ARG A 10 2.65 21.55 7.42
N LEU A 11 2.36 22.75 6.91
CA LEU A 11 1.59 23.77 7.61
C LEU A 11 0.15 23.33 7.83
N LYS A 12 -0.44 22.70 6.80
CA LYS A 12 -1.79 22.16 6.87
C LYS A 12 -1.88 21.01 7.88
N ASP A 13 -0.92 20.09 7.87
CA ASP A 13 -0.87 18.95 8.77
C ASP A 13 -0.76 19.41 10.22
N LEU A 14 0.13 20.35 10.53
CA LEU A 14 0.28 20.92 11.88
C LEU A 14 -1.00 21.60 12.39
N ARG A 15 -1.74 22.30 11.50
CA ARG A 15 -3.03 22.90 11.86
C ARG A 15 -4.09 21.83 12.14
N VAL A 16 -4.18 20.82 11.28
CA VAL A 16 -5.17 19.74 11.40
C VAL A 16 -4.91 18.87 12.64
N GLU A 17 -3.64 18.59 12.95
CA GLU A 17 -3.23 17.85 14.16
C GLU A 17 -3.71 18.55 15.44
N ARG A 18 -3.68 19.87 15.48
CA ARG A 18 -4.22 20.66 16.60
C ARG A 18 -5.74 20.87 16.54
N GLY A 19 -6.42 20.34 15.52
CA GLY A 19 -7.87 20.48 15.36
C GLY A 19 -8.34 21.91 15.06
N LEU A 20 -7.45 22.79 14.58
CA LEU A 20 -7.73 24.22 14.44
C LEU A 20 -8.31 24.57 13.06
N LYS A 21 -9.23 25.53 13.06
CA LYS A 21 -9.65 26.24 11.84
C LYS A 21 -8.65 27.35 11.51
N LEU A 22 -8.64 27.78 10.25
CA LEU A 22 -7.81 28.93 9.80
C LEU A 22 -8.13 30.22 10.57
N GLU A 23 -9.37 30.38 11.03
CA GLU A 23 -9.82 31.53 11.84
C GLU A 23 -9.19 31.51 13.24
N GLU A 24 -9.21 30.36 13.90
CA GLU A 24 -8.65 30.17 15.23
C GLU A 24 -7.11 30.28 15.20
N LEU A 25 -6.47 29.74 14.16
CA LEU A 25 -5.04 29.91 13.93
C LEU A 25 -4.68 31.38 13.69
N ALA A 26 -5.52 32.13 12.96
CA ALA A 26 -5.31 33.55 12.72
C ALA A 26 -5.36 34.37 14.00
N GLU A 27 -6.31 34.07 14.89
CA GLU A 27 -6.43 34.73 16.19
C GLU A 27 -5.22 34.45 17.11
N GLN A 28 -4.74 33.20 17.13
CA GLN A 28 -3.64 32.80 18.01
C GLN A 28 -2.27 33.28 17.51
N THR A 29 -2.04 33.29 16.20
CA THR A 29 -0.76 33.69 15.60
C THR A 29 -0.69 35.17 15.23
N GLY A 30 -1.84 35.84 15.14
CA GLY A 30 -1.95 37.20 14.60
C GLY A 30 -1.61 37.31 13.11
N ILE A 31 -1.65 36.20 12.37
CA ILE A 31 -1.50 36.16 10.91
C ILE A 31 -2.90 36.15 10.29
N SER A 32 -3.13 36.90 9.21
CA SER A 32 -4.47 36.96 8.63
C SER A 32 -4.90 35.60 8.07
N LYS A 33 -6.21 35.29 8.19
CA LYS A 33 -6.81 34.07 7.63
C LYS A 33 -6.49 33.88 6.14
N SER A 34 -6.49 34.96 5.36
CA SER A 34 -6.18 34.91 3.93
C SER A 34 -4.71 34.57 3.65
N ALA A 35 -3.79 35.04 4.49
CA ALA A 35 -2.37 34.70 4.41
C ALA A 35 -2.16 33.23 4.79
N LEU A 36 -2.73 32.76 5.90
CA LEU A 36 -2.66 31.35 6.31
C LEU A 36 -3.23 30.41 5.24
N GLY A 37 -4.42 30.71 4.71
CA GLY A 37 -5.02 29.93 3.62
C GLY A 37 -4.19 29.98 2.34
N SER A 38 -3.47 31.08 2.09
CA SER A 38 -2.52 31.17 0.98
C SER A 38 -1.25 30.34 1.21
N TYR A 39 -0.79 30.22 2.45
CA TYR A 39 0.40 29.44 2.81
C TYR A 39 0.16 27.92 2.75
N GLU A 40 -1.06 27.47 3.04
CA GLU A 40 -1.45 26.06 2.96
C GLU A 40 -1.89 25.61 1.55
N ASN A 41 -2.07 26.54 0.61
CA ASN A 41 -2.43 26.25 -0.77
C ASN A 41 -1.18 26.01 -1.64
N ASP A 42 -1.32 25.18 -2.68
CA ASP A 42 -0.26 24.83 -3.65
C ASP A 42 0.19 25.99 -4.57
N ASP A 43 -0.08 27.25 -4.20
CA ASP A 43 0.19 28.46 -5.00
C ASP A 43 1.61 29.03 -4.77
N TYR A 44 2.48 28.28 -4.07
CA TYR A 44 3.89 28.60 -3.77
C TYR A 44 4.16 30.05 -3.35
N LYS A 45 3.24 30.65 -2.60
CA LYS A 45 3.40 32.02 -2.12
C LYS A 45 4.52 32.11 -1.09
N GLU A 46 5.29 33.18 -1.19
CA GLU A 46 6.35 33.49 -0.23
C GLU A 46 5.77 33.73 1.17
N ILE A 47 6.35 33.04 2.14
CA ILE A 47 6.08 33.24 3.56
C ILE A 47 7.18 34.15 4.09
N ASN A 48 6.81 35.31 4.64
CA ASN A 48 7.81 36.20 5.23
C ASN A 48 8.39 35.58 6.51
N HIS A 49 9.63 35.95 6.82
CA HIS A 49 10.36 35.43 7.99
C HIS A 49 9.62 35.68 9.32
N GLY A 50 8.90 36.79 9.47
CA GLY A 50 8.11 37.08 10.67
C GLY A 50 6.95 36.11 10.88
N SER A 51 6.23 35.76 9.82
CA SER A 51 5.18 34.74 9.83
C SER A 51 5.76 33.36 10.15
N LEU A 52 6.91 33.01 9.55
CA LEU A 52 7.60 31.74 9.84
C LEU A 52 7.98 31.63 11.33
N LEU A 53 8.56 32.68 11.90
CA LEU A 53 8.94 32.70 13.32
C LEU A 53 7.72 32.56 14.25
N LYS A 54 6.62 33.26 13.94
CA LYS A 54 5.36 33.15 14.71
C LYS A 54 4.76 31.74 14.62
N LEU A 55 4.76 31.14 13.45
CA LEU A 55 4.27 29.77 13.26
C LEU A 55 5.17 28.76 13.98
N ALA A 56 6.49 28.93 13.89
CA ALA A 56 7.46 28.05 14.56
C ALA A 56 7.29 28.09 16.08
N ASP A 57 7.18 29.29 16.65
CA ASP A 57 6.91 29.50 18.08
C ASP A 57 5.53 28.95 18.47
N PHE A 58 4.49 29.21 17.69
CA PHE A 58 3.16 28.68 17.95
C PHE A 58 3.14 27.14 17.98
N TYR A 59 3.72 26.51 16.97
CA TYR A 59 3.74 25.05 16.85
C TYR A 59 4.80 24.39 17.74
N GLN A 60 5.70 25.18 18.35
CA GLN A 60 6.84 24.70 19.13
C GLN A 60 7.73 23.75 18.29
N VAL A 61 8.07 24.18 17.08
CA VAL A 61 8.92 23.45 16.13
C VAL A 61 10.00 24.36 15.56
N SER A 62 11.05 23.77 14.97
CA SER A 62 12.07 24.56 14.26
C SER A 62 11.54 25.18 12.96
N VAL A 63 12.14 26.31 12.54
CA VAL A 63 11.86 26.87 11.20
C VAL A 63 12.26 25.90 10.10
N ASP A 64 13.34 25.15 10.31
CA ASP A 64 13.81 24.11 9.38
C ASP A 64 12.74 23.02 9.18
N TYR A 65 12.01 22.66 10.24
CA TYR A 65 10.90 21.71 10.14
C TYR A 65 9.73 22.28 9.32
N LEU A 66 9.36 23.55 9.55
CA LEU A 66 8.31 24.21 8.76
C LEU A 66 8.65 24.28 7.28
N LEU A 67 9.91 24.56 6.96
CA LEU A 67 10.41 24.64 5.59
C LEU A 67 10.66 23.26 4.96
N GLY A 68 10.39 22.17 5.67
CA GLY A 68 10.63 20.81 5.24
C GLY A 68 12.10 20.52 4.95
N LEU A 69 13.02 21.24 5.60
CA LEU A 69 14.47 20.99 5.59
C LEU A 69 14.84 19.84 6.52
N THR A 70 14.01 19.58 7.54
CA THR A 70 14.11 18.45 8.45
C THR A 70 12.72 17.88 8.72
N ASP A 71 12.65 16.58 9.02
CA ASP A 71 11.43 15.92 9.53
C ASP A 71 11.42 15.83 11.07
N ASN A 72 12.49 16.30 11.73
CA ASN A 72 12.57 16.40 13.19
C ASN A 72 11.94 17.71 13.66
N ARG A 73 10.94 17.61 14.54
CA ARG A 73 10.24 18.78 15.11
C ARG A 73 11.13 19.59 16.04
N GLU A 74 11.94 18.91 16.85
CA GLU A 74 12.87 19.50 17.79
C GLU A 74 14.28 19.66 17.18
N TYR A 75 15.03 20.66 17.68
CA TYR A 75 16.47 20.77 17.46
C TYR A 75 17.18 19.68 18.28
N LEU A 76 17.27 18.49 17.72
CA LEU A 76 17.98 17.38 18.34
C LEU A 76 19.40 17.34 17.80
N ASP A 77 20.35 17.86 18.58
CA ASP A 77 21.77 17.47 18.54
C ASP A 77 21.92 16.04 19.11
N THR A 78 21.01 15.11 18.77
CA THR A 78 21.17 13.70 19.17
C THR A 78 22.41 13.17 18.47
N PRO A 79 23.47 12.80 19.21
CA PRO A 79 24.66 12.27 18.60
C PRO A 79 24.29 11.01 17.83
N LEU A 80 24.65 10.95 16.55
CA LEU A 80 24.43 9.78 15.69
C LEU A 80 24.99 8.48 16.31
N ALA A 81 25.99 8.60 17.18
CA ALA A 81 26.56 7.53 17.98
C ALA A 81 25.55 6.81 18.89
N GLU A 82 24.55 7.51 19.42
CA GLU A 82 23.51 6.92 20.28
C GLU A 82 22.56 6.00 19.51
N LEU A 83 22.51 6.14 18.18
CA LEU A 83 21.69 5.29 17.30
C LEU A 83 22.42 4.01 16.86
N HIS A 84 23.67 3.81 17.26
CA HIS A 84 24.50 2.66 16.88
C HIS A 84 24.57 2.39 15.37
N LEU A 85 24.40 3.43 14.54
CA LEU A 85 24.50 3.33 13.09
C LEU A 85 25.97 3.27 12.66
N THR A 86 26.33 2.27 11.85
CA THR A 86 27.68 2.19 11.27
C THR A 86 27.88 3.23 10.17
N ASP A 87 29.14 3.51 9.82
CA ASP A 87 29.48 4.44 8.73
C ASP A 87 28.83 4.01 7.39
N GLU A 88 28.75 2.70 7.13
CA GLU A 88 28.09 2.15 5.95
C GLU A 88 26.59 2.42 5.95
N ALA A 89 25.92 2.25 7.10
CA ALA A 89 24.50 2.55 7.25
C ALA A 89 24.23 4.04 7.02
N VAL A 90 25.06 4.91 7.60
CA VAL A 90 24.96 6.36 7.41
C VAL A 90 25.20 6.75 5.95
N ALA A 91 26.19 6.15 5.29
CA ALA A 91 26.46 6.38 3.87
C ALA A 91 25.27 5.94 3.00
N LEU A 92 24.64 4.80 3.31
CA LEU A 92 23.44 4.32 2.62
C LEU A 92 22.28 5.31 2.75
N LEU A 93 21.98 5.75 3.98
CA LEU A 93 20.91 6.72 4.25
C LEU A 93 21.16 8.06 3.56
N LYS A 94 22.42 8.50 3.46
CA LYS A 94 22.79 9.73 2.74
C LYS A 94 22.84 9.58 1.21
N SER A 95 22.89 8.36 0.70
CA SER A 95 23.13 8.11 -0.74
C SER A 95 21.96 8.51 -1.66
N GLY A 96 20.76 8.74 -1.10
CA GLY A 96 19.54 8.96 -1.89
C GLY A 96 19.04 7.71 -2.63
N ARG A 97 19.68 6.55 -2.43
CA ARG A 97 19.30 5.27 -3.05
C ARG A 97 18.17 4.55 -2.31
N VAL A 98 17.90 4.97 -1.07
CA VAL A 98 16.85 4.42 -0.22
C VAL A 98 15.81 5.51 0.04
N ASN A 99 14.54 5.11 0.07
CA ASN A 99 13.47 6.01 0.48
C ASN A 99 13.46 6.11 2.01
N ASN A 100 14.22 7.07 2.55
CA ASN A 100 14.33 7.28 3.99
C ASN A 100 12.97 7.57 4.64
N ARG A 101 12.04 8.21 3.93
CA ARG A 101 10.69 8.44 4.44
C ARG A 101 9.96 7.11 4.68
N LEU A 102 10.06 6.18 3.75
CA LEU A 102 9.43 4.85 3.88
C LEU A 102 10.09 4.07 5.00
N LEU A 103 11.42 4.16 5.11
CA LEU A 103 12.16 3.56 6.21
C LEU A 103 11.66 4.12 7.56
N CYS A 104 11.50 5.43 7.69
CA CYS A 104 10.96 6.07 8.89
C CYS A 104 9.55 5.58 9.23
N GLU A 105 8.66 5.43 8.23
CA GLU A 105 7.32 4.87 8.42
C GLU A 105 7.36 3.41 8.89
N ILE A 106 8.27 2.60 8.34
CA ILE A 106 8.48 1.20 8.75
C ILE A 106 8.95 1.13 10.20
N ILE A 107 10.01 1.87 10.56
CA ILE A 107 10.60 1.79 11.92
C ILE A 107 9.69 2.42 12.99
N SER A 108 8.78 3.31 12.60
CA SER A 108 7.82 3.96 13.51
C SER A 108 6.52 3.18 13.66
N HIS A 109 6.34 2.07 12.94
CA HIS A 109 5.14 1.26 13.00
C HIS A 109 5.03 0.54 14.37
N GLU A 110 3.81 0.42 14.92
CA GLU A 110 3.59 -0.17 16.25
C GLU A 110 4.11 -1.61 16.40
N LYS A 111 4.06 -2.39 15.32
CA LYS A 111 4.54 -3.79 15.23
C LYS A 111 6.03 -3.92 14.90
N PHE A 112 6.75 -2.82 14.65
CA PHE A 112 8.17 -2.91 14.28
C PHE A 112 9.02 -3.49 15.41
N ALA A 113 8.72 -3.14 16.65
CA ALA A 113 9.42 -3.70 17.82
C ALA A 113 9.20 -5.22 17.95
N GLU A 114 7.99 -5.71 17.67
CA GLU A 114 7.67 -7.15 17.63
C GLU A 114 8.47 -7.84 16.51
N LEU A 115 8.44 -7.29 15.30
CA LEU A 115 9.20 -7.81 14.17
C LEU A 115 10.71 -7.87 14.46
N LEU A 116 11.27 -6.84 15.07
CA LEU A 116 12.69 -6.77 15.39
C LEU A 116 13.05 -7.80 16.46
N ALA A 117 12.22 -7.97 17.49
CA ALA A 117 12.42 -9.01 18.51
C ALA A 117 12.41 -10.42 17.89
N ASP A 118 11.47 -10.71 16.98
CA ASP A 118 11.43 -12.00 16.27
C ASP A 118 12.69 -12.22 15.40
N ALA A 119 13.17 -11.16 14.75
CA ALA A 119 14.40 -11.20 13.96
C ALA A 119 15.64 -11.40 14.84
N GLU A 120 15.73 -10.75 16.00
CA GLU A 120 16.81 -10.94 16.97
C GLU A 120 16.84 -12.37 17.50
N ILE A 121 15.69 -12.95 17.87
CA ILE A 121 15.58 -14.34 18.32
C ILE A 121 16.15 -15.32 17.29
N TYR A 122 15.93 -15.05 15.99
CA TYR A 122 16.48 -15.84 14.90
C TYR A 122 17.98 -15.64 14.75
N VAL A 123 18.43 -14.38 14.65
CA VAL A 123 19.85 -14.04 14.43
C VAL A 123 20.74 -14.55 15.57
N ASP A 124 20.24 -14.49 16.81
CA ASP A 124 20.95 -14.97 17.99
C ASP A 124 20.95 -16.51 18.11
N GLY A 125 20.21 -17.22 17.24
CA GLY A 125 20.14 -18.68 17.23
C GLY A 125 19.48 -19.29 18.48
N MET A 126 18.86 -18.46 19.34
CA MET A 126 18.22 -18.93 20.58
C MET A 126 17.09 -19.91 20.28
N ALA A 127 16.31 -19.64 19.23
CA ALA A 127 15.25 -20.54 18.82
C ALA A 127 15.76 -21.75 18.04
N ALA A 128 16.82 -21.61 17.24
CA ALA A 128 17.51 -22.72 16.57
C ALA A 128 17.85 -23.83 17.59
N MET A 129 18.45 -23.44 18.70
CA MET A 129 18.78 -24.35 19.81
C MET A 129 17.54 -25.06 20.36
N ARG A 130 16.44 -24.33 20.57
CA ARG A 130 15.19 -24.91 21.11
C ARG A 130 14.49 -25.85 20.13
N PHE A 131 14.43 -25.49 18.85
CA PHE A 131 13.89 -26.35 17.81
C PHE A 131 14.73 -27.62 17.69
N HIS A 132 16.05 -27.50 17.72
CA HIS A 132 16.96 -28.64 17.72
C HIS A 132 16.71 -29.58 18.92
N ASP A 133 16.60 -29.05 20.14
CA ASP A 133 16.35 -29.85 21.34
C ASP A 133 15.01 -30.61 21.28
N ILE A 134 13.95 -29.93 20.83
CA ILE A 134 12.61 -30.52 20.70
C ILE A 134 12.60 -31.58 19.59
N ASN A 135 13.16 -31.27 18.42
CA ASN A 135 13.22 -32.21 17.29
C ASN A 135 14.05 -33.45 17.64
N SER A 136 15.16 -33.26 18.36
CA SER A 136 16.00 -34.36 18.87
C SER A 136 15.25 -35.22 19.88
N SER A 137 14.49 -34.60 20.79
CA SER A 137 13.68 -35.32 21.77
C SER A 137 12.58 -36.14 21.09
N LEU A 138 11.88 -35.55 20.10
CA LEU A 138 10.87 -36.25 19.30
C LEU A 138 11.49 -37.42 18.53
N ALA A 139 12.67 -37.23 17.94
CA ALA A 139 13.40 -38.29 17.24
C ALA A 139 13.81 -39.42 18.19
N ALA A 140 14.26 -39.09 19.40
CA ALA A 140 14.64 -40.07 20.42
C ALA A 140 13.43 -40.90 20.89
N VAL A 141 12.30 -40.25 21.19
CA VAL A 141 11.05 -40.95 21.54
C VAL A 141 10.61 -41.87 20.40
N ARG A 142 10.68 -41.40 19.15
CA ARG A 142 10.38 -42.18 17.96
C ARG A 142 11.27 -43.43 17.85
N ALA A 143 12.57 -43.28 18.07
CA ALA A 143 13.53 -44.38 18.04
C ALA A 143 13.25 -45.42 19.13
N MET A 144 12.98 -44.98 20.37
CA MET A 144 12.65 -45.88 21.48
C MET A 144 11.40 -46.72 21.21
N ILE A 145 10.36 -46.13 20.63
CA ILE A 145 9.12 -46.85 20.28
C ILE A 145 9.40 -47.89 19.19
N LEU A 146 10.19 -47.55 18.17
CA LEU A 146 10.53 -48.47 17.08
C LEU A 146 11.43 -49.62 17.53
N GLU A 147 12.30 -49.38 18.51
CA GLU A 147 13.13 -50.42 19.11
C GLU A 147 12.29 -51.43 19.90
N ALA A 148 11.33 -50.94 20.69
CA ALA A 148 10.42 -51.80 21.47
C ALA A 148 9.35 -52.49 20.61
N HIS A 149 8.90 -51.83 19.53
CA HIS A 149 7.79 -52.26 18.67
C HIS A 149 8.10 -51.98 17.18
N PRO A 150 8.89 -52.82 16.50
CA PRO A 150 9.28 -52.59 15.09
C PRO A 150 8.09 -52.52 14.12
N GLU A 151 6.99 -53.23 14.42
CA GLU A 151 5.75 -53.22 13.65
C GLU A 151 5.04 -51.86 13.64
N ALA A 152 5.32 -51.00 14.63
CA ALA A 152 4.74 -49.66 14.74
C ALA A 152 5.28 -48.69 13.68
N ALA A 153 6.28 -49.07 12.86
CA ALA A 153 6.82 -48.22 11.80
C ALA A 153 5.77 -47.71 10.80
N ALA A 154 4.68 -48.47 10.58
CA ALA A 154 3.57 -48.06 9.74
C ALA A 154 2.42 -47.36 10.51
N ASP A 155 2.55 -47.22 11.82
CA ASP A 155 1.52 -46.63 12.68
C ASP A 155 1.36 -45.13 12.41
N ARG A 156 0.10 -44.72 12.27
CA ARG A 156 -0.31 -43.32 12.14
C ARG A 156 0.15 -42.47 13.33
N TYR A 157 0.19 -43.01 14.54
CA TYR A 157 0.63 -42.25 15.72
C TYR A 157 2.12 -41.91 15.67
N LEU A 158 2.92 -42.78 15.07
CA LEU A 158 4.36 -42.55 14.88
C LEU A 158 4.63 -41.46 13.82
N LYS A 159 3.75 -41.34 12.81
CA LYS A 159 3.76 -40.21 11.86
C LYS A 159 3.42 -38.87 12.50
N ILE A 160 2.68 -38.84 13.61
CA ILE A 160 2.38 -37.59 14.34
C ILE A 160 3.65 -37.03 14.98
N LEU A 161 4.53 -37.89 15.52
CA LEU A 161 5.80 -37.46 16.11
C LEU A 161 6.75 -36.85 15.07
N GLU A 162 6.76 -37.42 13.87
CA GLU A 162 7.54 -36.90 12.74
C GLU A 162 6.95 -35.58 12.20
N ALA A 163 5.62 -35.50 12.06
CA ALA A 163 4.94 -34.26 11.67
C ALA A 163 5.00 -33.15 12.73
N GLY A 164 5.30 -33.50 13.99
CA GLY A 164 5.52 -32.55 15.08
C GLY A 164 6.92 -31.94 15.07
N GLN A 165 7.84 -32.43 14.25
CA GLN A 165 9.13 -31.79 14.03
C GLN A 165 8.94 -30.55 13.19
N ILE A 166 9.46 -29.42 13.67
CA ILE A 166 9.34 -28.13 13.00
C ILE A 166 10.74 -27.75 12.49
N ALA A 167 10.86 -27.54 11.19
CA ALA A 167 12.06 -26.94 10.62
C ALA A 167 12.14 -25.48 11.08
N GLU A 168 13.34 -25.08 11.50
CA GLU A 168 13.63 -23.71 11.95
C GLU A 168 13.18 -22.69 10.90
N GLU A 169 13.61 -22.89 9.66
CA GLU A 169 13.31 -22.05 8.49
C GLU A 169 11.80 -21.87 8.26
N ASP A 170 11.00 -22.93 8.48
CA ASP A 170 9.55 -22.92 8.29
C ASP A 170 8.83 -22.10 9.36
N PHE A 171 9.31 -22.16 10.61
CA PHE A 171 8.77 -21.36 11.70
C PHE A 171 9.05 -19.86 11.50
N PHE A 172 10.30 -19.52 11.16
CA PHE A 172 10.72 -18.13 11.01
C PHE A 172 10.12 -17.42 9.81
N CYS A 173 10.04 -18.13 8.67
CA CYS A 173 9.36 -17.64 7.48
C CYS A 173 7.91 -17.28 7.80
N HIS A 174 7.22 -18.08 8.62
CA HIS A 174 5.82 -17.82 8.94
C HIS A 174 5.62 -16.67 9.93
N VAL A 175 6.43 -16.60 11.00
CA VAL A 175 6.28 -15.60 12.05
C VAL A 175 6.66 -14.21 11.54
N THR A 176 7.84 -14.07 10.94
CA THR A 176 8.35 -12.76 10.51
C THR A 176 7.57 -12.18 9.32
N HIS A 177 7.21 -13.02 8.32
CA HIS A 177 6.44 -12.55 7.16
C HIS A 177 5.05 -12.08 7.55
N LYS A 178 4.40 -12.74 8.51
CA LYS A 178 3.05 -12.35 8.93
C LYS A 178 3.04 -10.93 9.52
N THR A 179 4.01 -10.63 10.38
CA THR A 179 4.15 -9.30 10.99
C THR A 179 4.55 -8.26 9.94
N TRP A 180 5.52 -8.61 9.08
CA TRP A 180 5.95 -7.76 7.97
C TRP A 180 4.83 -7.42 6.98
N ASP A 181 4.06 -8.42 6.53
CA ASP A 181 2.95 -8.24 5.60
C ASP A 181 1.87 -7.35 6.19
N ALA A 182 1.58 -7.50 7.48
CA ALA A 182 0.64 -6.64 8.19
C ALA A 182 1.13 -5.18 8.20
N MET A 183 2.40 -4.95 8.53
CA MET A 183 3.01 -3.61 8.51
C MET A 183 2.93 -2.96 7.12
N LEU A 184 3.32 -3.69 6.08
CA LEU A 184 3.27 -3.17 4.71
C LEU A 184 1.82 -2.89 4.26
N HIS A 185 0.86 -3.72 4.67
CA HIS A 185 -0.54 -3.49 4.37
C HIS A 185 -1.07 -2.21 5.05
N ASP A 186 -0.74 -2.02 6.33
CA ASP A 186 -1.16 -0.86 7.11
C ASP A 186 -0.57 0.44 6.53
N ILE A 187 0.73 0.45 6.19
CA ILE A 187 1.38 1.57 5.50
C ILE A 187 0.72 1.81 4.14
N ARG A 188 0.56 0.77 3.31
CA ARG A 188 -0.08 0.93 1.99
C ARG A 188 -1.48 1.54 2.09
N LYS A 189 -2.25 1.13 3.09
CA LYS A 189 -3.61 1.65 3.34
C LYS A 189 -3.58 3.12 3.76
N ALA A 190 -2.62 3.52 4.58
CA ALA A 190 -2.44 4.93 4.93
C ALA A 190 -2.16 5.82 3.69
N HIS A 191 -1.50 5.26 2.67
CA HIS A 191 -1.14 5.95 1.42
C HIS A 191 -2.11 5.73 0.25
N GLU A 192 -3.27 5.08 0.45
CA GLU A 192 -4.20 4.73 -0.64
C GLU A 192 -4.69 5.94 -1.44
N ASN A 193 -4.82 7.10 -0.80
CA ASN A 193 -5.36 8.32 -1.39
C ASN A 193 -4.30 9.34 -1.81
N ASP A 194 -3.01 8.98 -1.76
CA ASP A 194 -1.94 9.89 -2.18
C ASP A 194 -2.05 10.21 -3.68
N SER A 195 -1.76 11.44 -4.06
CA SER A 195 -1.88 11.94 -5.44
C SER A 195 -1.03 11.18 -6.48
N GLU A 196 -0.05 10.40 -6.02
CA GLU A 196 0.83 9.56 -6.85
C GLU A 196 0.57 8.05 -6.66
N SER A 197 -0.42 7.67 -5.85
CA SER A 197 -0.85 6.29 -5.76
C SER A 197 -1.53 5.89 -7.07
N ALA A 198 -1.23 4.68 -7.54
CA ALA A 198 -1.88 4.16 -8.73
C ALA A 198 -3.41 4.18 -8.52
N PRO A 199 -4.20 4.65 -9.50
CA PRO A 199 -5.65 4.75 -9.33
C PRO A 199 -6.22 3.37 -8.98
N ALA A 200 -7.16 3.35 -8.02
CA ALA A 200 -7.78 2.13 -7.53
C ALA A 200 -8.52 1.32 -8.62
N SER A 201 -8.78 1.94 -9.78
CA SER A 201 -9.30 1.28 -10.97
C SER A 201 -8.38 1.49 -12.16
N THR A 202 -8.13 0.42 -12.89
CA THR A 202 -7.49 0.48 -14.20
C THR A 202 -8.51 0.93 -15.27
N PRO A 203 -8.04 1.42 -16.44
CA PRO A 203 -8.92 1.65 -17.58
C PRO A 203 -9.72 0.40 -18.00
N ALA A 204 -9.19 -0.80 -17.71
CA ALA A 204 -9.91 -2.06 -17.93
C ALA A 204 -11.06 -2.24 -16.91
N ASP A 205 -10.88 -1.87 -15.65
CA ASP A 205 -11.93 -1.94 -14.62
C ASP A 205 -13.08 -0.98 -14.89
N GLU A 206 -12.78 0.21 -15.40
CA GLU A 206 -13.78 1.17 -15.86
C GLU A 206 -14.58 0.61 -17.04
N LEU A 207 -13.90 0.01 -18.01
CA LEU A 207 -14.53 -0.61 -19.17
C LEU A 207 -15.41 -1.79 -18.77
N ILE A 208 -14.97 -2.64 -17.83
CA ILE A 208 -15.77 -3.75 -17.28
C ILE A 208 -17.01 -3.23 -16.55
N LYS A 209 -16.87 -2.18 -15.73
CA LYS A 209 -18.02 -1.53 -15.05
C LYS A 209 -19.02 -0.97 -16.07
N GLU A 210 -18.55 -0.37 -17.16
CA GLU A 210 -19.42 0.11 -18.23
C GLU A 210 -20.11 -1.03 -19.00
N VAL A 211 -19.40 -2.14 -19.29
CA VAL A 211 -19.99 -3.37 -19.87
C VAL A 211 -21.11 -3.88 -18.97
N GLN A 212 -20.85 -4.02 -17.67
CA GLN A 212 -21.81 -4.55 -16.70
C GLN A 212 -23.04 -3.65 -16.58
N ARG A 213 -22.86 -2.32 -16.49
CA ARG A 213 -23.97 -1.36 -16.49
C ARG A 213 -24.80 -1.41 -17.76
N ALA A 214 -24.15 -1.52 -18.92
CA ALA A 214 -24.83 -1.65 -20.21
C ALA A 214 -25.63 -2.96 -20.30
N MET A 215 -25.06 -4.08 -19.82
CA MET A 215 -25.76 -5.38 -19.82
C MET A 215 -26.97 -5.43 -18.88
N GLN A 216 -26.99 -4.62 -17.82
CA GLN A 216 -28.09 -4.52 -16.85
C GLN A 216 -29.16 -3.49 -17.23
N SER A 217 -28.89 -2.61 -18.20
CA SER A 217 -29.82 -1.56 -18.61
C SER A 217 -30.91 -2.08 -19.56
N PRO A 218 -32.18 -1.69 -19.41
CA PRO A 218 -33.24 -2.07 -20.36
C PRO A 218 -33.03 -1.33 -21.71
N GLY A 219 -32.87 -2.08 -22.81
CA GLY A 219 -32.65 -1.53 -24.15
C GLY A 219 -32.16 -2.58 -25.17
N ASP A 220 -31.84 -2.15 -26.40
CA ASP A 220 -31.23 -3.04 -27.41
C ASP A 220 -29.77 -3.35 -27.04
N LYS A 221 -29.57 -4.53 -26.44
CA LYS A 221 -28.27 -5.06 -26.02
C LYS A 221 -27.24 -5.07 -27.15
N VAL A 222 -27.68 -5.27 -28.40
CA VAL A 222 -26.79 -5.28 -29.58
C VAL A 222 -26.25 -3.90 -29.87
N GLN A 223 -27.11 -2.88 -29.82
CA GLN A 223 -26.71 -1.49 -30.00
C GLN A 223 -25.78 -1.02 -28.87
N GLN A 224 -26.13 -1.31 -27.62
CA GLN A 224 -25.33 -0.95 -26.46
C GLN A 224 -23.94 -1.58 -26.49
N PHE A 225 -23.84 -2.87 -26.82
CA PHE A 225 -22.56 -3.56 -27.02
C PHE A 225 -21.73 -2.92 -28.15
N THR A 226 -22.38 -2.55 -29.25
CA THR A 226 -21.73 -1.92 -30.40
C THR A 226 -21.18 -0.54 -30.04
N GLU A 227 -21.95 0.27 -29.32
CA GLU A 227 -21.54 1.59 -28.83
C GLU A 227 -20.36 1.49 -27.86
N LEU A 228 -20.39 0.51 -26.96
CA LEU A 228 -19.34 0.26 -25.99
C LEU A 228 -18.04 -0.21 -26.66
N PHE A 229 -18.13 -1.12 -27.64
CA PHE A 229 -16.98 -1.53 -28.44
C PHE A 229 -16.39 -0.33 -29.19
N CYS A 230 -17.23 0.50 -29.82
CA CYS A 230 -16.74 1.69 -30.48
C CYS A 230 -16.01 2.62 -29.50
N LYS A 231 -16.55 2.83 -28.30
CA LYS A 231 -15.88 3.63 -27.27
C LYS A 231 -14.54 3.02 -26.82
N ALA A 232 -14.48 1.70 -26.62
CA ALA A 232 -13.27 0.96 -26.25
C ALA A 232 -12.12 1.14 -27.27
N PHE A 233 -12.45 1.17 -28.55
CA PHE A 233 -11.51 1.37 -29.65
C PHE A 233 -11.39 2.84 -30.09
N GLN A 234 -11.88 3.79 -29.27
CA GLN A 234 -11.88 5.23 -29.56
C GLN A 234 -12.59 5.64 -30.87
N LEU A 235 -13.51 4.80 -31.35
CA LEU A 235 -14.36 5.06 -32.50
C LEU A 235 -15.59 5.87 -32.08
N LYS A 236 -15.88 6.95 -32.81
CA LYS A 236 -17.09 7.76 -32.59
C LYS A 236 -18.30 7.09 -33.23
N TYR A 237 -19.03 6.28 -32.47
CA TYR A 237 -20.22 5.55 -32.96
C TYR A 237 -21.21 6.43 -33.73
N LYS A 238 -21.47 7.66 -33.27
CA LYS A 238 -22.36 8.63 -33.93
C LYS A 238 -21.88 9.08 -35.32
N ARG A 239 -20.58 8.97 -35.62
CA ARG A 239 -19.98 9.32 -36.92
C ARG A 239 -19.94 8.15 -37.90
N LEU A 240 -20.22 6.93 -37.45
CA LEU A 240 -20.32 5.76 -38.35
C LEU A 240 -21.59 5.85 -39.18
N SER A 241 -21.48 5.59 -40.48
CA SER A 241 -22.60 5.45 -41.40
C SER A 241 -23.45 4.23 -41.06
N GLU A 242 -24.68 4.18 -41.58
CA GLU A 242 -25.57 3.04 -41.34
C GLU A 242 -25.02 1.72 -41.92
N GLU A 243 -24.29 1.80 -43.03
CA GLU A 243 -23.59 0.67 -43.66
C GLU A 243 -22.43 0.18 -42.80
N GLU A 244 -21.64 1.08 -42.21
CA GLU A 244 -20.52 0.74 -41.33
C GLU A 244 -21.00 0.09 -40.04
N ARG A 245 -22.07 0.63 -39.42
CA ARG A 245 -22.70 0.02 -38.23
C ARG A 245 -23.24 -1.37 -38.54
N THR A 246 -23.84 -1.55 -39.71
CA THR A 246 -24.36 -2.85 -40.15
C THR A 246 -23.23 -3.85 -40.40
N THR A 247 -22.12 -3.40 -40.96
CA THR A 247 -20.92 -4.21 -41.22
C THR A 247 -20.27 -4.65 -39.91
N LEU A 248 -20.14 -3.74 -38.95
CA LEU A 248 -19.58 -4.03 -37.63
C LEU A 248 -20.44 -5.07 -36.88
N LYS A 249 -21.78 -4.93 -36.92
CA LYS A 249 -22.72 -5.96 -36.41
C LYS A 249 -22.56 -7.30 -37.12
N LYS A 250 -22.33 -7.33 -38.45
CA LYS A 250 -22.06 -8.57 -39.21
C LYS A 250 -20.73 -9.23 -38.81
N LEU A 251 -19.70 -8.45 -38.49
CA LEU A 251 -18.41 -8.96 -38.02
C LEU A 251 -18.53 -9.60 -36.64
N PHE A 252 -19.23 -8.95 -35.70
CA PHE A 252 -19.50 -9.52 -34.37
C PHE A 252 -20.25 -10.85 -34.43
N ARG A 253 -21.19 -11.02 -35.37
CA ARG A 253 -21.91 -12.30 -35.58
C ARG A 253 -20.99 -13.48 -35.92
N LYS A 254 -19.79 -13.22 -36.47
CA LYS A 254 -18.83 -14.27 -36.82
C LYS A 254 -18.00 -14.73 -35.62
N SER A 255 -18.00 -13.98 -34.51
CA SER A 255 -17.25 -14.35 -33.30
C SER A 255 -17.91 -15.53 -32.57
N PRO A 256 -17.17 -16.63 -32.31
CA PRO A 256 -17.68 -17.77 -31.54
C PRO A 256 -18.02 -17.38 -30.09
N LEU A 257 -17.31 -16.39 -29.51
CA LEU A 257 -17.56 -15.90 -28.15
C LEU A 257 -18.94 -15.25 -28.01
N ILE A 258 -19.43 -14.60 -29.07
CA ILE A 258 -20.74 -13.93 -29.05
C ILE A 258 -21.89 -14.93 -29.13
N LYS A 259 -21.70 -16.09 -29.76
CA LYS A 259 -22.72 -17.16 -29.86
C LYS A 259 -23.11 -17.72 -28.49
N HIS A 260 -22.20 -17.67 -27.51
CA HIS A 260 -22.43 -18.18 -26.15
C HIS A 260 -22.84 -17.09 -25.14
N SER A 261 -22.88 -15.82 -25.55
CA SER A 261 -23.10 -14.66 -24.67
C SER A 261 -24.57 -14.28 -24.41
N GLY A 262 -25.54 -15.01 -24.99
CA GLY A 262 -26.97 -14.69 -24.87
C GLY A 262 -27.43 -13.44 -25.65
N MET A 263 -26.53 -12.72 -26.34
CA MET A 263 -26.87 -11.57 -27.19
C MET A 263 -27.37 -11.99 -28.57
N ASN A 264 -28.60 -11.60 -28.90
CA ASN A 264 -29.28 -12.02 -30.12
C ASN A 264 -29.11 -10.99 -31.26
N PHE A 265 -27.98 -11.04 -31.96
CA PHE A 265 -27.71 -10.20 -33.15
C PHE A 265 -28.62 -10.54 -34.35
N ARG A 266 -29.68 -11.36 -34.19
CA ARG A 266 -30.45 -11.99 -35.28
C ARG A 266 -31.84 -11.40 -35.58
N ARG A 267 -32.36 -10.37 -34.88
CA ARG A 267 -33.69 -9.84 -35.24
C ARG A 267 -33.67 -8.80 -36.38
N ARG A 268 -34.44 -9.10 -37.43
CA ARG A 268 -34.77 -8.28 -38.61
C ARG A 268 -35.79 -7.21 -38.23
N GLY A 269 -35.78 -6.10 -38.97
CA GLY A 269 -36.79 -5.04 -38.89
C GLY A 269 -38.20 -5.57 -39.14
N TRP A 270 -39.17 -4.96 -38.48
CA TRP A 270 -40.58 -5.12 -38.82
C TRP A 270 -40.94 -4.18 -39.97
N LYS A 271 -41.76 -4.71 -40.90
CA LYS A 271 -42.62 -3.92 -41.77
C LYS A 271 -43.69 -3.21 -40.94
#